data_AF-A0A2X2JUK0-F1
#
_entry.id   AF-A0A2X2JUK0-F1
#
_cell.length_a   1.000
_cell.length_b   1.000
_cell.length_c   1.000
_cell.angle_alpha   90.00
_cell.angle_beta   90.00
_cell.angle_gamma   90.00
#
_symmetry.space_group_name_H-M   'P 1'
#
loop_
_entity.id
_entity.type
_entity.pdbx_description
1 polymer ?
#
loop_
_entity_poly.entity_id
_entity_poly.type
_entity_poly.pdbx_seq_one_letter_code
_entity_poly.pdbx_strand_id
1 'polypeptide(L)'
;MVEFIPQRAFEGNETHYNFYFHSTGNHNNDRRILEVLVRYANDQNYTARFSRSNPLAGDPENAYDIDFTPSNAGKLYATQFLMKKYNIPVKSILGFGDSGNDEAYLSYLEHAYLMSNSRDEALKQKFRLTKYPYYQGITLHVKEFVEGKYDY
;
A
#
# COMPACT_ATOMS: atom_id res chain seq x y z
N MET A 1 -23.11 17.40 -12.14
CA MET A 1 -23.07 15.92 -12.25
C MET A 1 -21.62 15.52 -12.00
N VAL A 2 -21.39 14.55 -11.11
CA VAL A 2 -20.04 14.01 -10.87
C VAL A 2 -19.86 12.84 -11.83
N GLU A 3 -18.79 12.86 -12.61
CA GLU A 3 -18.50 11.82 -13.60
C GLU A 3 -17.11 11.23 -13.33
N PHE A 4 -17.03 9.90 -13.43
CA PHE A 4 -15.80 9.13 -13.31
C PHE A 4 -15.53 8.46 -14.65
N ILE A 5 -14.45 8.86 -15.32
CA ILE A 5 -14.13 8.41 -16.67
C ILE A 5 -13.12 7.28 -16.57
N PRO A 6 -13.39 6.07 -17.09
CA PRO A 6 -12.40 4.99 -17.12
C PRO A 6 -11.11 5.45 -17.81
N GLN A 7 -9.95 5.16 -17.22
CA GLN A 7 -8.67 5.51 -17.87
C GLN A 7 -8.37 4.62 -19.09
N ARG A 8 -9.02 3.45 -19.14
CA ARG A 8 -8.96 2.50 -20.26
C ARG A 8 -10.21 1.63 -20.28
N ALA A 9 -10.35 0.82 -21.34
CA ALA A 9 -11.30 -0.27 -21.34
C ALA A 9 -10.85 -1.35 -20.34
N PHE A 10 -11.80 -1.85 -19.55
CA PHE A 10 -11.59 -2.95 -18.61
C PHE A 10 -11.98 -4.29 -19.25
N GLU A 11 -11.22 -5.33 -18.95
CA GLU A 11 -11.53 -6.72 -19.29
C GLU A 11 -12.34 -7.40 -18.18
N GLY A 12 -13.05 -8.49 -18.52
CA GLY A 12 -14.04 -9.12 -17.63
C GLY A 12 -13.51 -9.74 -16.32
N ASN A 13 -12.20 -9.95 -16.20
CA ASN A 13 -11.58 -10.61 -15.03
C ASN A 13 -10.68 -9.68 -14.22
N GLU A 14 -10.79 -8.37 -14.44
CA GLU A 14 -9.95 -7.41 -13.74
C GLU A 14 -10.40 -7.18 -12.30
N THR A 15 -9.42 -6.97 -11.43
CA THR A 15 -9.66 -6.61 -10.03
C THR A 15 -9.20 -5.18 -9.73
N HIS A 16 -8.43 -4.56 -10.60
CA HIS A 16 -7.96 -3.18 -10.43
C HIS A 16 -8.64 -2.30 -11.46
N TYR A 17 -9.46 -1.36 -10.98
CA TYR A 17 -10.19 -0.41 -11.82
C TYR A 17 -9.69 0.99 -11.56
N ASN A 18 -9.45 1.75 -12.63
CA ASN A 18 -8.91 3.10 -12.55
C ASN A 18 -9.77 4.12 -13.32
N PHE A 19 -10.00 5.27 -12.70
CA PHE A 19 -10.84 6.32 -13.27
C PHE A 19 -10.17 7.68 -13.10
N TYR A 20 -10.53 8.62 -13.96
CA TYR A 20 -10.30 10.04 -13.78
C TYR A 20 -11.56 10.70 -13.20
N PHE A 21 -11.35 11.57 -12.21
CA PHE A 21 -12.34 12.55 -11.77
C PHE A 21 -11.84 13.96 -12.09
N HIS A 22 -12.53 14.65 -13.00
CA HIS A 22 -12.20 16.03 -13.32
C HIS A 22 -12.64 16.97 -12.19
N SER A 23 -11.70 17.79 -11.73
CA SER A 23 -11.88 18.80 -10.69
C SER A 23 -13.06 19.72 -11.00
N THR A 24 -13.88 20.04 -10.01
CA THR A 24 -14.93 21.06 -10.13
C THR A 24 -14.37 22.48 -10.03
N GLY A 25 -13.05 22.64 -9.98
CA GLY A 25 -12.36 23.91 -9.72
C GLY A 25 -12.39 24.34 -8.24
N ASN A 26 -12.95 23.52 -7.35
CA ASN A 26 -13.02 23.79 -5.92
C ASN A 26 -12.47 22.59 -5.15
N HIS A 27 -11.22 22.70 -4.71
CA HIS A 27 -10.48 21.61 -4.08
C HIS A 27 -11.14 21.06 -2.80
N ASN A 28 -11.83 21.89 -2.04
CA ASN A 28 -12.52 21.43 -0.83
C ASN A 28 -13.74 20.58 -1.18
N ASN A 29 -14.48 20.98 -2.23
CA ASN A 29 -15.60 20.22 -2.71
C ASN A 29 -15.15 18.91 -3.39
N ASP A 30 -14.10 18.97 -4.22
CA ASP A 30 -13.49 17.79 -4.85
C ASP A 30 -13.08 16.77 -3.80
N ARG A 31 -12.35 17.22 -2.78
CA ARG A 31 -11.91 16.36 -1.68
C ARG A 31 -13.09 15.73 -0.94
N ARG A 32 -14.14 16.50 -0.65
CA ARG A 32 -15.35 15.96 -0.01
C ARG A 32 -16.02 14.87 -0.85
N ILE A 33 -16.12 15.07 -2.17
CA ILE A 33 -16.69 14.07 -3.09
C ILE A 33 -15.85 12.79 -3.07
N LEU A 34 -14.53 12.92 -3.21
CA LEU A 34 -13.60 11.79 -3.21
C LEU A 34 -13.59 11.06 -1.86
N GLU A 35 -13.69 11.76 -0.73
CA GLU A 35 -13.80 11.15 0.61
C GLU A 35 -15.14 10.42 0.83
N VAL A 36 -16.23 10.89 0.21
CA VAL A 36 -17.51 10.15 0.20
C VAL A 36 -17.37 8.89 -0.66
N LEU A 37 -16.74 8.98 -1.84
CA LEU A 37 -16.47 7.84 -2.72
C LEU A 37 -15.62 6.78 -2.02
N VAL A 38 -14.57 7.18 -1.31
CA VAL A 38 -13.70 6.27 -0.54
C VAL A 38 -14.48 5.52 0.52
N ARG A 39 -15.34 6.23 1.29
CA ARG A 39 -16.20 5.59 2.29
C ARG A 39 -17.16 4.59 1.66
N TYR A 40 -17.83 5.00 0.59
CA TYR A 40 -18.75 4.13 -0.14
C TYR A 40 -18.05 2.86 -0.68
N ALA A 41 -16.86 3.01 -1.27
CA ALA A 41 -16.08 1.87 -1.76
C ALA A 41 -15.75 0.88 -0.63
N ASN A 42 -15.32 1.39 0.52
CA ASN A 42 -15.01 0.58 1.69
C ASN A 42 -16.25 -0.21 2.17
N ASP A 43 -17.43 0.40 2.16
CA ASP A 43 -18.70 -0.27 2.51
C ASP A 43 -19.07 -1.39 1.52
N GLN A 44 -18.49 -1.39 0.32
CA GLN A 44 -18.68 -2.41 -0.72
C GLN A 44 -17.54 -3.45 -0.78
N ASN A 45 -16.64 -3.49 0.21
CA ASN A 45 -15.43 -4.34 0.23
C ASN A 45 -14.41 -4.03 -0.89
N TYR A 46 -14.34 -2.76 -1.30
CA TYR A 46 -13.26 -2.23 -2.13
C TYR A 46 -12.46 -1.19 -1.36
N THR A 47 -11.14 -1.15 -1.60
CA THR A 47 -10.30 -0.02 -1.23
C THR A 47 -10.21 0.94 -2.40
N ALA A 48 -10.63 2.19 -2.19
CA ALA A 48 -10.43 3.28 -3.13
C ALA A 48 -9.32 4.21 -2.64
N ARG A 49 -8.48 4.68 -3.57
CA ARG A 49 -7.45 5.70 -3.33
C ARG A 49 -7.54 6.75 -4.41
N PHE A 50 -7.15 7.98 -4.08
CA PHE A 50 -7.07 9.03 -5.08
C PHE A 50 -5.79 9.86 -4.93
N SER A 51 -5.29 10.34 -6.06
CA SER A 51 -4.14 11.24 -6.14
C SER A 51 -4.37 12.32 -7.18
N ARG A 52 -3.57 13.39 -7.13
CA ARG A 52 -3.56 14.38 -8.21
C ARG A 52 -2.92 13.79 -9.45
N SER A 53 -3.59 13.98 -10.58
CA SER A 53 -3.05 13.60 -11.88
C SER A 53 -1.82 14.40 -12.25
N ASN A 54 -0.92 13.77 -13.02
CA ASN A 54 0.34 14.38 -13.44
C ASN A 54 0.34 14.61 -14.96
N PRO A 55 0.05 15.83 -15.43
CA PRO A 55 0.02 16.12 -16.87
C PRO A 55 1.34 15.82 -17.60
N LEU A 56 2.48 15.85 -16.89
CA LEU A 56 3.78 15.50 -17.47
C LEU A 56 3.91 14.00 -17.77
N ALA A 57 3.08 13.16 -17.16
CA ALA A 57 2.96 11.74 -17.44
C ALA A 57 1.90 11.43 -18.53
N GLY A 58 1.25 12.45 -19.08
CA GLY A 58 0.17 12.31 -20.06
C GLY A 58 -1.23 12.23 -19.45
N ASP A 59 -1.36 12.41 -18.13
CA ASP A 59 -2.68 12.45 -17.49
C ASP A 59 -3.45 13.74 -17.82
N PRO A 60 -4.78 13.74 -17.72
CA PRO A 60 -5.58 14.94 -17.93
C PRO A 60 -5.23 16.06 -16.93
N GLU A 61 -5.21 17.29 -17.42
CA GLU A 61 -5.11 18.46 -16.56
C GLU A 61 -6.31 18.57 -15.62
N ASN A 62 -6.05 19.11 -14.41
CA ASN A 62 -7.08 19.36 -13.41
C ASN A 62 -7.92 18.13 -13.06
N ALA A 63 -7.33 16.94 -13.06
CA ALA A 63 -7.99 15.70 -12.67
C ALA A 63 -7.41 15.09 -11.39
N TYR A 64 -8.11 14.07 -10.90
CA TYR A 64 -7.64 13.14 -9.91
C TYR A 64 -7.67 11.74 -10.50
N ASP A 65 -6.62 10.97 -10.25
CA ASP A 65 -6.59 9.53 -10.43
C ASP A 65 -7.32 8.87 -9.29
N ILE A 66 -8.13 7.85 -9.60
CA ILE A 66 -8.84 7.07 -8.61
C ILE A 66 -8.62 5.60 -8.91
N ASP A 67 -8.05 4.89 -7.94
CA ASP A 67 -7.78 3.46 -8.01
C ASP A 67 -8.73 2.71 -7.08
N PHE A 68 -9.42 1.70 -7.63
CA PHE A 68 -10.20 0.73 -6.88
C PHE A 68 -9.53 -0.63 -6.93
N THR A 69 -9.38 -1.24 -5.76
CA THR A 69 -8.87 -2.61 -5.60
C THR A 69 -9.76 -3.34 -4.59
N PRO A 70 -9.87 -4.68 -4.61
CA PRO A 70 -10.58 -5.42 -3.57
C PRO A 70 -9.97 -5.08 -2.21
N SER A 71 -10.77 -5.02 -1.15
CA SER A 71 -10.23 -4.75 0.20
C SER A 71 -9.23 -5.82 0.67
N ASN A 72 -9.23 -6.99 0.04
CA ASN A 72 -8.26 -8.05 0.25
C ASN A 72 -7.05 -8.01 -0.73
N ALA A 73 -6.87 -6.93 -1.47
CA ALA A 73 -5.70 -6.69 -2.29
C ALA A 73 -4.68 -5.87 -1.49
N GLY A 74 -3.49 -6.44 -1.24
CA GLY A 74 -2.43 -5.74 -0.53
C GLY A 74 -1.34 -6.68 0.00
N LYS A 75 -0.22 -6.10 0.45
CA LYS A 75 0.96 -6.84 0.94
C LYS A 75 0.61 -7.79 2.09
N LEU A 76 -0.33 -7.42 2.97
CA LEU A 76 -0.80 -8.27 4.08
C LEU A 76 -1.48 -9.53 3.55
N TYR A 77 -2.45 -9.38 2.64
CA TYR A 77 -3.18 -10.51 2.09
C TYR A 77 -2.32 -11.41 1.21
N ALA A 78 -1.42 -10.83 0.42
CA ALA A 78 -0.44 -11.60 -0.34
C ALA A 78 0.44 -12.45 0.59
N THR A 79 0.92 -11.85 1.69
CA THR A 79 1.69 -12.54 2.73
C THR A 79 0.88 -13.67 3.37
N GLN A 80 -0.34 -13.40 3.83
CA GLN A 80 -1.24 -14.41 4.42
C GLN A 80 -1.57 -15.56 3.45
N PHE A 81 -1.79 -15.24 2.17
CA PHE A 81 -2.02 -16.24 1.12
C PHE A 81 -0.82 -17.16 0.95
N LEU A 82 0.39 -16.61 0.83
CA LEU A 82 1.61 -17.40 0.70
C LEU A 82 1.87 -18.26 1.93
N MET A 83 1.70 -17.70 3.13
CA MET A 83 1.81 -18.43 4.39
C MET A 83 0.85 -19.62 4.43
N LYS A 84 -0.42 -19.41 4.10
CA LYS A 84 -1.43 -20.48 4.06
C LYS A 84 -1.11 -21.52 3.00
N LYS A 85 -0.73 -21.08 1.79
CA LYS A 85 -0.43 -21.98 0.66
C LYS A 85 0.72 -22.93 0.94
N TYR A 86 1.74 -22.46 1.66
CA TYR A 86 2.95 -23.24 1.95
C TYR A 86 3.04 -23.71 3.40
N ASN A 87 1.99 -23.52 4.20
CA ASN A 87 1.94 -23.87 5.62
C ASN A 87 3.12 -23.30 6.44
N ILE A 88 3.48 -22.04 6.18
CA ILE A 88 4.58 -21.34 6.85
C ILE A 88 4.03 -20.55 8.04
N PRO A 89 4.51 -20.78 9.28
CA PRO A 89 4.05 -20.03 10.44
C PRO A 89 4.61 -18.60 10.43
N VAL A 90 3.90 -17.66 11.07
CA VAL A 90 4.27 -16.22 11.07
C VAL A 90 5.67 -15.96 11.63
N LYS A 91 6.08 -16.70 12.66
CA LYS A 91 7.45 -16.67 13.24
C LYS A 91 8.57 -17.05 12.26
N SER A 92 8.22 -17.68 11.14
CA SER A 92 9.19 -18.05 10.10
C SER A 92 9.26 -17.00 8.97
N ILE A 93 8.60 -15.86 9.14
CA ILE A 93 8.55 -14.78 8.16
C ILE A 93 9.32 -13.57 8.67
N LEU A 94 10.21 -13.08 7.82
CA LEU A 94 10.95 -11.84 8.01
C LEU A 94 10.44 -10.79 7.02
N GLY A 95 10.04 -9.62 7.51
CA GLY A 95 9.46 -8.53 6.70
C GLY A 95 10.26 -7.24 6.75
N PHE A 96 10.37 -6.58 5.60
CA PHE A 96 11.05 -5.28 5.44
C PHE A 96 10.21 -4.30 4.64
N GLY A 97 9.95 -3.11 5.20
CA GLY A 97 9.25 -2.04 4.49
C GLY A 97 9.87 -0.67 4.75
N ASP A 98 9.42 0.34 4.03
CA ASP A 98 9.97 1.69 4.09
C ASP A 98 8.92 2.80 4.12
N SER A 99 7.64 2.48 3.88
CA SER A 99 6.57 3.47 3.77
C SER A 99 5.24 2.98 4.34
N GLY A 100 4.27 3.89 4.51
CA GLY A 100 2.93 3.59 5.05
C GLY A 100 2.20 2.40 4.39
N ASN A 101 2.47 2.09 3.12
CA ASN A 101 1.84 0.95 2.46
C ASN A 101 2.32 -0.42 2.96
N ASP A 102 3.40 -0.44 3.76
CA ASP A 102 3.98 -1.62 4.39
C ASP A 102 3.40 -1.88 5.78
N GLU A 103 2.85 -0.86 6.44
CA GLU A 103 2.50 -0.89 7.86
C GLU A 103 1.61 -2.08 8.22
N ALA A 104 0.57 -2.34 7.41
CA ALA A 104 -0.42 -3.36 7.70
C ALA A 104 0.20 -4.77 7.73
N TYR A 105 1.11 -5.10 6.80
CA TYR A 105 1.75 -6.41 6.81
C TYR A 105 2.91 -6.47 7.80
N LEU A 106 3.69 -5.39 7.98
CA LEU A 106 4.72 -5.35 9.02
C LEU A 106 4.13 -5.53 10.41
N SER A 107 2.96 -4.93 10.69
CA SER A 107 2.26 -5.08 11.97
C SER A 107 1.74 -6.51 12.22
N TYR A 108 1.62 -7.32 11.17
CA TYR A 108 1.16 -8.70 11.26
C TYR A 108 2.29 -9.69 11.52
N LEU A 109 3.55 -9.30 11.26
CA LEU A 109 4.71 -10.17 11.38
C LEU A 109 5.39 -10.05 12.75
N GLU A 110 5.98 -11.15 13.21
CA GLU A 110 6.81 -11.14 14.43
C GLU A 110 8.19 -10.53 14.18
N HIS A 111 8.80 -10.83 13.02
CA HIS A 111 10.10 -10.31 12.62
C HIS A 111 9.93 -9.23 11.55
N ALA A 112 9.56 -8.03 11.97
CA ALA A 112 9.31 -6.89 11.09
C ALA A 112 10.34 -5.77 11.31
N TYR A 113 10.91 -5.28 10.21
CA TYR A 113 11.83 -4.16 10.22
C TYR A 113 11.39 -3.05 9.26
N LEU A 114 11.50 -1.81 9.72
CA LEU A 114 11.45 -0.64 8.86
C LEU A 114 12.86 -0.29 8.41
N MET A 115 13.03 0.04 7.14
CA MET A 115 14.31 0.50 6.61
C MET A 115 14.77 1.78 7.31
N SER A 116 16.03 1.84 7.76
CA SER A 116 16.56 3.02 8.45
C SER A 116 16.59 4.29 7.59
N ASN A 117 16.58 4.14 6.26
CA ASN A 117 16.43 5.24 5.32
C ASN A 117 14.97 5.64 5.03
N SER A 118 13.98 5.05 5.74
CA SER A 118 12.59 5.49 5.64
C SER A 118 12.45 6.97 5.98
N ARG A 119 11.53 7.65 5.29
CA ARG A 119 11.14 9.04 5.60
C ARG A 119 9.87 9.14 6.43
N ASP A 120 9.29 7.99 6.79
CA ASP A 120 8.03 7.92 7.54
C ASP A 120 8.32 7.90 9.05
N GLU A 121 8.25 9.08 9.67
CA GLU A 121 8.55 9.24 11.10
C GLU A 121 7.55 8.53 12.02
N ALA A 122 6.30 8.34 11.57
CA ALA A 122 5.30 7.60 12.35
C ALA A 122 5.67 6.11 12.39
N LEU A 123 6.07 5.54 11.25
CA LEU A 123 6.50 4.14 11.21
C LEU A 123 7.81 3.89 11.97
N LYS A 124 8.74 4.85 11.96
CA LYS A 124 10.00 4.75 12.72
C LYS A 124 9.78 4.58 14.22
N GLN A 125 8.70 5.14 14.75
CA GLN A 125 8.31 4.98 16.16
C GLN A 125 7.63 3.64 16.43
N LYS A 126 7.04 3.03 15.40
CA LYS A 126 6.25 1.79 15.51
C LYS A 126 7.09 0.52 15.34
N PHE A 127 8.12 0.56 14.52
CA PHE A 127 8.87 -0.63 14.11
C PHE A 127 10.36 -0.57 14.47
N ARG A 128 10.98 -1.74 14.62
CA ARG A 128 12.44 -1.87 14.73
C ARG A 128 13.09 -1.40 13.43
N LEU A 129 14.16 -0.61 13.52
CA LEU A 129 14.87 -0.14 12.34
C LEU A 129 15.93 -1.15 11.88
N THR A 130 16.14 -1.24 10.57
CA THR A 130 17.32 -1.92 10.05
C THR A 130 18.60 -1.23 10.51
N LYS A 131 19.67 -1.99 10.79
CA LYS A 131 20.95 -1.39 11.24
C LYS A 131 21.58 -0.50 10.17
N TYR A 132 21.43 -0.89 8.91
CA TYR A 132 21.96 -0.19 7.74
C TYR A 132 20.82 0.11 6.75
N PRO A 133 20.96 1.13 5.90
CA PRO A 133 19.94 1.47 4.91
C PRO A 133 19.94 0.46 3.75
N TYR A 134 18.83 0.42 3.01
CA TYR A 134 18.69 -0.38 1.78
C TYR A 134 19.14 -1.85 1.94
N TYR A 135 19.76 -2.41 0.90
CA TYR A 135 20.15 -3.81 0.83
C TYR A 135 21.08 -4.24 1.97
N GLN A 136 21.92 -3.35 2.50
CA GLN A 136 22.85 -3.68 3.58
C GLN A 136 22.10 -4.06 4.86
N GLY A 137 20.99 -3.37 5.15
CA GLY A 137 20.12 -3.69 6.27
C GLY A 137 19.42 -5.03 6.10
N ILE A 138 18.91 -5.29 4.89
CA ILE A 138 18.23 -6.54 4.55
C ILE A 138 19.21 -7.72 4.72
N THR A 139 20.39 -7.66 4.11
CA THR A 139 21.38 -8.75 4.16
C THR A 139 21.78 -9.12 5.59
N LEU A 140 22.00 -8.12 6.44
CA LEU A 140 22.36 -8.37 7.85
C LEU A 140 21.24 -9.10 8.58
N HIS A 141 20.01 -8.57 8.53
CA HIS A 141 18.88 -9.13 9.27
C HIS A 141 18.46 -10.49 8.74
N VAL A 142 18.57 -10.73 7.42
CA VAL A 142 18.38 -12.08 6.85
C VAL A 142 19.41 -13.05 7.39
N LYS A 143 20.69 -12.65 7.47
CA LYS A 143 21.75 -13.49 8.03
C LYS A 143 21.48 -13.81 9.51
N GLU A 144 21.16 -12.80 10.32
CA GLU A 144 20.85 -12.98 11.75
C GLU A 144 19.62 -13.87 11.95
N PHE A 145 18.61 -13.73 11.09
CA PHE A 145 17.40 -14.56 11.10
C PHE A 145 17.72 -16.05 10.83
N VAL A 146 18.48 -16.33 9.77
CA VAL A 146 18.88 -17.70 9.41
C VAL A 146 19.81 -18.32 10.46
N GLU A 147 20.66 -17.52 11.11
CA GLU A 147 21.58 -17.98 12.15
C GLU A 147 20.93 -18.12 13.55
N GLY A 148 19.65 -17.78 13.71
CA GLY A 148 18.97 -17.86 15.01
C GLY A 148 19.36 -16.76 16.01
N LYS A 149 19.86 -15.61 15.53
CA LYS A 149 20.41 -14.51 16.35
C LYS A 149 19.47 -13.30 16.47
N TYR A 150 18.17 -13.50 16.25
CA TYR A 150 17.17 -12.44 16.16
C TYR A 150 16.39 -12.20 17.48
N ASP A 151 16.69 -12.97 18.53
CA ASP A 151 16.13 -12.84 19.88
C ASP A 151 17.05 -11.98 20.76
N TYR A 152 17.02 -10.66 20.56
CA TYR A 152 17.56 -9.66 21.50
C TYR A 152 16.62 -8.46 21.63
#